data_AF-A0A8B3E376-F1
#
_entry.id   AF-A0A8B3E376-F1
#
_cell.length_a   1.000
_cell.length_b   1.000
_cell.length_c   1.000
_cell.angle_alpha   90.00
_cell.angle_beta   90.00
_cell.angle_gamma   90.00
#
_symmetry.space_group_name_H-M   'P 1'
#
loop_
_entity.id
_entity.type
_entity.pdbx_description
1 polymer ?
#
loop_
_entity_poly.entity_id
_entity_poly.type
_entity_poly.pdbx_seq_one_letter_code
_entity_poly.pdbx_strand_id
1 'polypeptide(L)'
;MKNLKSLLSLCFILPLSGCVAPTLKLVNHVGPITYDAPSEYSSKQTEQGLIVVAFRSVHRFLPDTQADYQECADVLNSVANKYEPVAWNAINITAHEYNGVTGIANTTCTFTYKTEV
;
A
#
# COMPACT_ATOMS: atom_id res chain seq x y z
N MET A 1 47.08 -32.61 -32.27
CA MET A 1 47.25 -31.86 -31.01
C MET A 1 47.32 -30.37 -31.34
N LYS A 2 46.24 -29.62 -31.15
CA LYS A 2 46.20 -28.16 -31.32
C LYS A 2 45.68 -27.54 -30.02
N ASN A 3 46.64 -27.02 -29.26
CA ASN A 3 46.59 -25.94 -28.29
C ASN A 3 45.21 -25.59 -27.68
N LEU A 4 44.94 -26.30 -26.60
CA LEU A 4 44.29 -25.81 -25.39
C LEU A 4 44.98 -24.50 -24.94
N LYS A 5 44.18 -23.53 -24.44
CA LYS A 5 44.57 -22.28 -23.77
C LYS A 5 44.70 -21.05 -24.67
N SER A 6 43.58 -20.36 -24.91
CA SER A 6 43.43 -18.93 -24.57
C SER A 6 42.05 -18.44 -25.01
N LEU A 7 41.03 -18.71 -24.20
CA LEU A 7 39.80 -17.91 -24.15
C LEU A 7 39.69 -17.53 -22.68
N LEU A 8 40.34 -16.42 -22.31
CA LEU A 8 39.62 -15.17 -22.06
C LEU A 8 38.38 -15.48 -21.22
N SER A 9 38.44 -15.33 -19.90
CA SER A 9 38.35 -13.99 -19.31
C SER A 9 37.15 -13.19 -19.86
N LEU A 10 36.05 -13.86 -20.20
CA LEU A 10 34.75 -13.22 -20.22
C LEU A 10 34.20 -13.27 -18.79
N CYS A 11 34.67 -12.31 -18.02
CA CYS A 11 33.85 -11.50 -17.13
C CYS A 11 32.53 -12.15 -16.74
N PHE A 12 32.57 -12.87 -15.62
CA PHE A 12 31.81 -12.57 -14.40
C PHE A 12 31.08 -11.21 -14.41
N ILE A 13 30.08 -11.05 -15.28
CA ILE A 13 29.08 -10.01 -15.19
C ILE A 13 27.78 -10.72 -15.54
N LEU A 14 27.29 -11.52 -14.58
CA LEU A 14 25.85 -11.61 -14.39
C LEU A 14 25.43 -10.17 -14.10
N PRO A 15 24.73 -9.45 -14.98
CA PRO A 15 23.96 -8.35 -14.46
C PRO A 15 22.95 -9.04 -13.54
N LEU A 16 23.17 -8.89 -12.23
CA LEU A 16 22.11 -8.83 -11.24
C LEU A 16 21.18 -7.72 -11.72
N SER A 17 20.39 -8.02 -12.74
CA SER A 17 19.13 -7.37 -13.02
C SER A 17 18.20 -7.84 -11.91
N GLY A 18 18.50 -7.37 -10.69
CA GLY A 18 17.44 -7.08 -9.76
C GLY A 18 16.54 -6.12 -10.52
N CYS A 19 15.48 -6.67 -11.12
CA CYS A 19 14.24 -5.95 -11.24
C CYS A 19 13.88 -5.62 -9.79
N VAL A 20 14.48 -4.55 -9.26
CA VAL A 20 13.96 -3.89 -8.08
C VAL A 20 12.64 -3.38 -8.59
N ALA A 21 11.57 -4.14 -8.31
CA ALA A 21 10.21 -3.65 -8.49
C ALA A 21 10.22 -2.25 -7.89
N PRO A 22 9.73 -1.22 -8.60
CA PRO A 22 9.74 0.13 -8.08
C PRO A 22 9.10 0.07 -6.70
N THR A 23 9.92 0.24 -5.66
CA THR A 23 9.46 0.10 -4.30
C THR A 23 8.47 1.23 -4.14
N LEU A 24 7.19 0.88 -4.12
CA LEU A 24 6.04 1.76 -4.02
C LEU A 24 6.03 2.39 -2.60
N LYS A 25 7.08 3.12 -2.24
CA LYS A 25 7.32 3.70 -0.92
C LYS A 25 6.93 5.18 -0.95
N LEU A 26 5.62 5.42 -1.03
CA LEU A 26 5.00 6.71 -0.73
C LEU A 26 3.72 6.46 0.06
N VAL A 27 3.81 5.62 1.09
CA VAL A 27 2.64 5.17 1.82
C VAL A 27 2.85 5.41 3.31
N ASN A 28 1.93 6.17 3.92
CA ASN A 28 1.90 6.43 5.36
C ASN A 28 1.49 5.14 6.09
N HIS A 29 2.46 4.29 6.40
CA HIS A 29 2.24 3.12 7.23
C HIS A 29 2.26 3.51 8.70
N VAL A 30 1.26 3.05 9.45
CA VAL A 30 1.23 3.21 10.91
C VAL A 30 1.82 1.98 11.62
N GLY A 31 1.98 0.86 10.91
CA GLY A 31 2.56 -0.40 11.37
C GLY A 31 3.05 -1.26 10.20
N PRO A 32 3.24 -2.59 10.36
CA PRO A 32 3.52 -3.48 9.24
C PRO A 32 2.38 -3.44 8.21
N ILE A 33 2.70 -3.77 6.95
CA ILE A 33 1.70 -3.93 5.89
C ILE A 33 1.15 -5.35 5.96
N THR A 34 -0.17 -5.46 5.94
CA THR A 34 -0.91 -6.71 5.82
C THR A 34 -1.59 -6.76 4.46
N TYR A 35 -1.43 -7.90 3.78
CA TYR A 35 -2.08 -8.20 2.51
C TYR A 35 -3.15 -9.26 2.79
N ASP A 36 -4.42 -8.84 2.83
CA ASP A 36 -5.57 -9.70 3.04
C ASP A 36 -6.52 -9.61 1.83
N ALA A 37 -6.17 -10.38 0.80
CA ALA A 37 -6.87 -10.49 -0.48
C ALA A 37 -7.28 -9.14 -1.09
N PRO A 38 -8.55 -8.70 -1.27
CA PRO A 38 -8.78 -7.44 -1.98
C PRO A 38 -8.25 -6.24 -1.18
N SER A 39 -7.84 -6.44 0.08
CA SER A 39 -7.43 -5.38 1.00
C SER A 39 -5.93 -5.43 1.27
N GLU A 40 -5.29 -4.28 1.09
CA GLU A 40 -3.96 -4.02 1.61
C GLU A 40 -4.13 -2.96 2.70
N TYR A 41 -3.56 -3.18 3.89
CA TYR A 41 -3.71 -2.23 5.00
C TYR A 41 -2.54 -2.25 5.97
N SER A 42 -2.50 -1.25 6.84
CA SER A 42 -1.58 -1.14 7.96
C SER A 42 -2.35 -0.67 9.18
N SER A 43 -2.07 -1.23 10.35
CA SER A 43 -2.75 -0.85 11.59
C SER A 43 -1.79 -0.74 12.76
N LYS A 44 -2.10 0.13 13.71
CA LYS A 44 -1.37 0.27 14.97
C LYS A 44 -2.30 0.64 16.11
N GLN A 45 -2.21 -0.13 17.19
CA GLN A 45 -2.83 0.23 18.46
C GLN A 45 -2.03 1.36 19.11
N THR A 46 -2.72 2.42 19.53
CA THR A 46 -2.19 3.53 20.31
C THR A 46 -3.03 3.72 21.58
N GLU A 47 -2.61 4.65 22.44
CA GLU A 47 -3.37 5.05 23.64
C GLU A 47 -4.72 5.68 23.30
N GLN A 48 -4.86 6.26 22.11
CA GLN A 48 -6.08 6.91 21.61
C GLN A 48 -7.03 5.94 20.90
N GLY A 49 -6.60 4.70 20.66
CA GLY A 49 -7.39 3.67 19.96
C GLY A 49 -6.62 2.92 18.88
N LEU A 50 -7.35 2.25 17.99
CA LEU A 50 -6.78 1.56 16.83
C LEU A 50 -6.78 2.49 15.62
N ILE A 51 -5.59 2.80 15.11
CA ILE A 51 -5.45 3.51 13.83
C ILE A 51 -5.34 2.47 12.72
N VAL A 52 -6.20 2.58 11.70
CA VAL A 52 -6.17 1.72 10.51
C VAL A 52 -5.99 2.59 9.27
N VAL A 53 -5.03 2.21 8.43
CA VAL A 53 -4.77 2.80 7.11
C VAL A 53 -5.01 1.72 6.06
N ALA A 54 -6.06 1.85 5.26
CA ALA A 54 -6.32 1.01 4.10
C ALA A 54 -5.66 1.61 2.85
N PHE A 55 -5.03 0.76 2.03
CA PHE A 55 -4.37 1.14 0.80
C PHE A 55 -5.23 0.75 -0.40
N ARG A 56 -5.38 1.68 -1.33
CA ARG A 56 -5.98 1.42 -2.64
C ARG A 56 -5.05 1.82 -3.77
N SER A 57 -4.87 0.90 -4.71
CA SER A 57 -4.31 1.16 -6.02
C SER A 57 -5.41 1.60 -6.99
N VAL A 58 -5.97 2.81 -6.83
CA VAL A 58 -6.93 3.31 -7.82
C VAL A 58 -6.14 3.92 -8.98
N HIS A 59 -6.41 3.50 -10.21
CA HIS A 59 -5.91 4.19 -11.41
C HIS A 59 -6.68 5.52 -11.63
N ARG A 60 -6.94 6.28 -10.57
CA ARG A 60 -7.69 7.53 -10.59
C ARG A 60 -7.07 8.51 -9.62
N PHE A 61 -6.88 9.73 -10.11
CA PHE A 61 -6.15 10.81 -9.44
C PHE A 61 -6.74 11.16 -8.07
N LEU A 62 -8.06 11.02 -7.90
CA LEU A 62 -8.78 11.33 -6.67
C LEU A 62 -10.00 10.38 -6.52
N PRO A 63 -10.29 9.90 -5.31
CA PRO A 63 -11.58 9.29 -5.00
C PRO A 63 -12.66 10.38 -5.04
N ASP A 64 -13.63 10.26 -5.93
CA ASP A 64 -14.62 11.32 -6.19
C ASP A 64 -16.05 10.76 -6.24
N THR A 65 -16.26 9.54 -5.72
CA THR A 65 -17.59 8.93 -5.68
C THR A 65 -17.89 8.29 -4.33
N GLN A 66 -19.16 8.31 -3.93
CA GLN A 66 -19.60 7.64 -2.70
C GLN A 66 -19.20 6.15 -2.65
N ALA A 67 -19.14 5.46 -3.79
CA ALA A 67 -18.71 4.07 -3.87
C ALA A 67 -17.22 3.91 -3.48
N ASP A 68 -16.35 4.85 -3.86
CA ASP A 68 -14.94 4.84 -3.48
C ASP A 68 -14.78 5.01 -1.96
N TYR A 69 -15.59 5.88 -1.35
CA TYR A 69 -15.59 6.06 0.11
C TYR A 69 -16.19 4.84 0.82
N GLN A 70 -17.24 4.22 0.26
CA GLN A 70 -17.89 3.04 0.85
C GLN A 70 -16.95 1.85 0.90
N GLU A 71 -16.27 1.49 -0.19
CA GLU A 71 -15.35 0.36 -0.13
C GLU A 71 -14.13 0.66 0.75
N CYS A 72 -13.75 1.94 0.93
CA CYS A 72 -12.80 2.28 1.99
C CYS A 72 -13.35 2.02 3.39
N ALA A 73 -14.62 2.31 3.64
CA ALA A 73 -15.28 1.98 4.90
C ALA A 73 -15.30 0.47 5.14
N ASP A 74 -15.60 -0.31 4.10
CA ASP A 74 -15.69 -1.76 4.19
C ASP A 74 -14.35 -2.39 4.57
N VAL A 75 -13.24 -1.92 3.98
CA VAL A 75 -11.89 -2.37 4.35
C VAL A 75 -11.53 -1.95 5.77
N LEU A 76 -11.81 -0.70 6.15
CA LEU A 76 -11.50 -0.23 7.50
C LEU A 76 -12.30 -1.02 8.57
N ASN A 77 -13.58 -1.31 8.30
CA ASN A 77 -14.45 -2.03 9.21
C ASN A 77 -14.15 -3.53 9.28
N SER A 78 -13.66 -4.13 8.19
CA SER A 78 -13.23 -5.54 8.21
C SER A 78 -12.03 -5.75 9.13
N VAL A 79 -11.09 -4.80 9.14
CA VAL A 79 -9.89 -4.83 10.00
C VAL A 79 -10.24 -4.54 11.46
N ALA A 80 -11.12 -3.56 11.71
CA ALA A 80 -11.49 -3.13 13.05
C ALA A 80 -12.80 -3.78 13.55
N ASN A 81 -13.11 -5.01 13.13
CA ASN A 81 -14.40 -5.68 13.36
C ASN A 81 -14.87 -5.83 14.82
N LYS A 82 -14.01 -5.54 15.80
CA LYS A 82 -14.35 -5.51 17.24
C LYS A 82 -14.76 -4.11 17.74
N TYR A 83 -14.66 -3.09 16.91
CA TYR A 83 -15.00 -1.70 17.22
C TYR A 83 -16.33 -1.30 16.56
N GLU A 84 -16.89 -0.16 16.99
CA GLU A 84 -18.07 0.42 16.33
C GLU A 84 -17.78 0.70 14.84
N PRO A 85 -18.65 0.25 13.91
CA PRO A 85 -18.43 0.48 12.49
C PRO A 85 -18.38 1.96 12.12
N VAL A 86 -17.43 2.33 11.27
CA VAL A 86 -17.32 3.68 10.69
C VAL A 86 -18.15 3.82 9.42
N ALA A 87 -18.88 4.93 9.29
CA ALA A 87 -19.57 5.30 8.07
C ALA A 87 -18.62 5.91 7.04
N TRP A 88 -18.93 5.74 5.75
CA TRP A 88 -18.08 6.19 4.63
C TRP A 88 -17.76 7.70 4.65
N ASN A 89 -18.65 8.52 5.19
CA ASN A 89 -18.51 9.98 5.26
C ASN A 89 -17.61 10.45 6.43
N ALA A 90 -17.19 9.57 7.32
CA ALA A 90 -16.33 9.88 8.46
C ALA A 90 -14.85 9.53 8.21
N ILE A 91 -14.53 8.97 7.05
CA ILE A 91 -13.18 8.49 6.70
C ILE A 91 -12.34 9.62 6.14
N ASN A 92 -11.09 9.70 6.58
CA ASN A 92 -10.12 10.61 5.99
C ASN A 92 -9.45 9.93 4.79
N ILE A 93 -9.46 10.59 3.63
CA ILE A 93 -8.83 10.05 2.42
C ILE A 93 -7.73 10.98 1.94
N THR A 94 -6.54 10.41 1.74
CA THR A 94 -5.37 11.10 1.20
C THR A 94 -4.95 10.44 -0.10
N ALA A 95 -4.93 11.21 -1.18
CA ALA A 95 -4.35 10.77 -2.46
C ALA A 95 -2.86 11.14 -2.52
N HIS A 96 -2.04 10.19 -2.95
CA HIS A 96 -0.60 10.36 -3.16
C HIS A 96 -0.34 10.30 -4.66
N GLU A 97 0.04 11.44 -5.24
CA GLU A 97 0.37 11.53 -6.66
C GLU A 97 1.70 10.82 -6.94
N TYR A 98 1.69 9.85 -7.86
CA TYR A 98 2.92 9.32 -8.43
C TYR A 98 3.29 10.14 -9.67
N ASN A 99 4.41 10.86 -9.57
CA ASN A 99 5.07 11.68 -10.59
C ASN A 99 4.58 11.45 -12.04
N GLY A 100 3.55 12.19 -12.46
CA GLY A 100 3.19 12.68 -13.81
C GLY A 100 3.14 11.76 -15.04
N VAL A 101 3.69 10.54 -15.03
CA VAL A 101 3.97 9.75 -16.25
C VAL A 101 3.00 8.57 -16.41
N THR A 102 2.51 7.98 -15.31
CA THR A 102 1.68 6.76 -15.36
C THR A 102 0.23 6.97 -14.93
N GLY A 103 -0.12 8.14 -14.36
CA GLY A 103 -1.49 8.45 -13.93
C GLY A 103 -2.00 7.59 -12.75
N ILE A 104 -1.11 6.86 -12.07
CA ILE A 104 -1.45 6.02 -10.93
C ILE A 104 -1.29 6.86 -9.66
N ALA A 105 -2.39 7.20 -8.98
CA ALA A 105 -2.36 7.81 -7.66
C ALA A 105 -2.71 6.74 -6.62
N ASN A 106 -1.84 6.53 -5.63
CA ASN A 106 -2.20 5.66 -4.52
C ASN A 106 -3.12 6.43 -3.59
N THR A 107 -4.21 5.82 -3.16
CA THR A 107 -5.12 6.43 -2.20
C THR A 107 -5.02 5.69 -0.88
N THR A 108 -4.83 6.43 0.22
CA THR A 108 -4.89 5.90 1.58
C THR A 108 -6.16 6.37 2.26
N CYS A 109 -6.91 5.44 2.85
CA CYS A 109 -8.08 5.71 3.68
C CYS A 109 -7.73 5.45 5.14
N THR A 110 -8.01 6.40 6.04
CA THR A 110 -7.59 6.31 7.45
C THR A 110 -8.74 6.61 8.39
N PHE A 111 -8.84 5.83 9.46
CA PHE A 111 -9.72 6.10 10.59
C PHE A 111 -9.08 5.67 11.92
N THR A 112 -9.43 6.37 12.99
CA THR A 112 -9.01 6.04 14.35
C THR A 112 -10.22 5.57 15.14
N TYR A 113 -10.27 4.27 15.42
CA TYR A 113 -11.30 3.66 16.25
C TYR A 113 -10.97 3.85 17.71
N LYS A 114 -11.82 4.56 18.44
CA LYS A 114 -11.67 4.71 19.89
C LYS A 114 -12.17 3.44 20.57
N THR A 115 -11.41 2.92 21.52
CA THR A 115 -11.91 1.91 22.45
C THR A 115 -13.00 2.56 23.31
N GLU A 116 -14.14 1.90 23.47
CA GLU A 116 -15.11 2.30 24.49
C GLU A 116 -14.40 2.30 25.85
N VAL A 117 -14.53 3.40 26.59
CA VAL A 117 -13.99 3.56 27.95
C VAL A 117 -14.93 2.89 28.94
#